data_AF-A0A9E3X394-F1
#
_entry.id   AF-A0A9E3X394-F1
#
_cell.length_a   1.000
_cell.length_b   1.000
_cell.length_c   1.000
_cell.angle_alpha   90.00
_cell.angle_beta   90.00
_cell.angle_gamma   90.00
#
_symmetry.space_group_name_H-M   'P 1'
#
loop_
_entity.id
_entity.type
_entity.pdbx_description
1 polymer ?
#
loop_
_entity_poly.entity_id
_entity_poly.type
_entity_poly.pdbx_seq_one_letter_code
_entity_poly.pdbx_strand_id
1 'polypeptide(L)'
;NALLHKEMLAQARIQTEMDLARQVQMRLLPQKTPAIADLRITAQTKPASQVGGDFYDFINDQKGTLTFTIGDVSGKGMPAALMMATLRTVLRSKVGTIAHAKPDRLLAEINGALYPDFSEVDMFATIFVGQYDTHHHLLYYANDGHAPVIYRPAQGSAHLLEADAPPLGVIDFNLACAHVLPFAVGDLLVVTTDGFNEAERSDGTMLGYERLLAAVDELADADIEEIAKQLFALAHSFTEGHIQSDDQTLLVLKRIEADVL
;
A
#
# COMPACT_ATOMS: atom_id res chain seq x y z
N ASN A 1 33.24 -10.50 30.29
CA ASN A 1 33.23 -9.05 29.99
C ASN A 1 33.68 -8.70 28.58
N ALA A 2 34.87 -9.11 28.09
CA ALA A 2 35.32 -8.72 26.74
C ALA A 2 34.47 -9.30 25.57
N LEU A 3 34.00 -10.56 25.69
CA LEU A 3 33.14 -11.18 24.66
C LEU A 3 31.78 -10.48 24.56
N LEU A 4 31.09 -10.30 25.70
CA LEU A 4 29.83 -9.57 25.77
C LEU A 4 29.95 -8.12 25.24
N HIS A 5 31.06 -7.44 25.53
CA HIS A 5 31.31 -6.11 24.99
C HIS A 5 31.49 -6.11 23.46
N LYS A 6 32.19 -7.12 22.92
CA LYS A 6 32.35 -7.29 21.47
C LYS A 6 31.02 -7.62 20.78
N GLU A 7 30.19 -8.45 21.39
CA GLU A 7 28.84 -8.77 20.89
C GLU A 7 27.93 -7.54 20.89
N MET A 8 27.92 -6.76 21.97
CA MET A 8 27.16 -5.50 22.02
C MET A 8 27.61 -4.51 20.95
N LEU A 9 28.92 -4.37 20.72
CA LEU A 9 29.46 -3.49 19.67
C LEU A 9 29.06 -3.97 18.27
N ALA A 10 29.07 -5.27 18.02
CA ALA A 10 28.64 -5.83 16.75
C ALA A 10 27.13 -5.62 16.52
N GLN A 11 26.31 -5.84 17.55
CA GLN A 11 24.87 -5.62 17.48
C GLN A 11 24.53 -4.13 17.26
N ALA A 12 25.21 -3.23 17.96
CA ALA A 12 25.05 -1.78 17.78
C ALA A 12 25.42 -1.33 16.35
N ARG A 13 26.44 -1.95 15.75
CA ARG A 13 26.81 -1.68 14.36
C ARG A 13 25.73 -2.14 13.38
N ILE A 14 25.23 -3.36 13.53
CA ILE A 14 24.13 -3.89 12.69
C ILE A 14 22.90 -3.01 12.81
N GLN A 15 22.56 -2.60 14.04
CA GLN A 15 21.46 -1.67 14.31
C GLN A 15 21.61 -0.36 13.54
N THR A 16 22.81 0.23 13.57
CA THR A 16 23.11 1.47 12.86
C THR A 16 23.00 1.31 11.34
N GLU A 17 23.47 0.20 10.79
CA GLU A 17 23.38 -0.11 9.36
C GLU A 17 21.92 -0.29 8.92
N MET A 18 21.09 -0.95 9.73
CA MET A 18 19.65 -1.09 9.47
C MET A 18 18.90 0.23 9.61
N ASP A 19 19.23 1.07 10.58
CA ASP A 19 18.64 2.40 10.74
C ASP A 19 18.95 3.31 9.55
N LEU A 20 20.14 3.17 8.95
CA LEU A 20 20.49 3.85 7.71
C LEU A 20 19.69 3.30 6.52
N ALA A 21 19.57 1.98 6.41
CA ALA A 21 18.78 1.35 5.36
C ALA A 21 17.31 1.79 5.42
N ARG A 22 16.73 1.88 6.61
CA ARG A 22 15.40 2.45 6.86
C ARG A 22 15.26 3.85 6.32
N GLN A 23 16.23 4.71 6.61
CA GLN A 23 16.20 6.10 6.12
C GLN A 23 16.24 6.17 4.60
N VAL A 24 17.01 5.30 3.95
CA VAL A 24 17.03 5.19 2.49
C VAL A 24 15.68 4.71 1.98
N GLN A 25 15.14 3.62 2.53
CA GLN A 25 13.84 3.05 2.16
C GLN A 25 12.71 4.09 2.27
N MET A 26 12.61 4.78 3.41
CA MET A 26 11.60 5.82 3.62
C MET A 26 11.75 7.00 2.67
N ARG A 27 12.95 7.29 2.16
CA ARG A 27 13.20 8.33 1.14
C ARG A 27 12.92 7.86 -0.27
N LEU A 28 12.87 6.55 -0.53
CA LEU A 28 12.43 6.01 -1.82
C LEU A 28 10.92 6.22 -2.00
N LEU A 29 10.15 6.10 -0.92
CA LEU A 29 8.71 6.34 -0.94
C LEU A 29 8.39 7.80 -1.35
N PRO A 30 7.23 8.05 -1.99
CA PRO A 30 6.80 9.41 -2.30
C PRO A 30 6.72 10.30 -1.05
N GLN A 31 7.46 11.41 -1.08
CA GLN A 31 7.49 12.39 0.02
C GLN A 31 6.33 13.40 -0.06
N LYS A 32 5.61 13.44 -1.18
CA LYS A 32 4.46 14.30 -1.44
C LYS A 32 3.45 13.53 -2.26
N THR A 33 2.18 13.78 -2.01
CA THR A 33 1.10 13.31 -2.87
C THR A 33 0.97 14.21 -4.10
N PRO A 34 0.54 13.67 -5.24
CA PRO A 34 0.34 14.48 -6.44
C PRO A 34 -0.84 15.44 -6.25
N ALA A 35 -0.70 16.67 -6.75
CA ALA A 35 -1.80 17.62 -6.76
C ALA A 35 -2.69 17.35 -7.97
N ILE A 36 -3.93 16.95 -7.71
CA ILE A 36 -4.98 16.71 -8.70
C ILE A 36 -6.19 17.55 -8.27
N ALA A 37 -6.71 18.39 -9.16
CA ALA A 37 -7.68 19.44 -8.82
C ALA A 37 -8.96 18.90 -8.15
N ASP A 38 -9.29 17.66 -8.44
CA ASP A 38 -10.58 17.04 -8.17
C ASP A 38 -10.42 15.81 -7.25
N LEU A 39 -9.20 15.56 -6.75
CA LEU A 39 -8.88 14.39 -5.94
C LEU A 39 -7.99 14.77 -4.76
N ARG A 40 -8.45 14.47 -3.55
CA ARG A 40 -7.62 14.54 -2.34
C ARG A 40 -6.95 13.19 -2.11
N ILE A 41 -5.68 13.23 -1.74
CA ILE A 41 -4.83 12.04 -1.60
C ILE A 41 -3.95 12.22 -0.36
N THR A 42 -3.94 11.23 0.53
CA THR A 42 -2.94 11.09 1.59
C THR A 42 -2.41 9.66 1.59
N ALA A 43 -1.14 9.49 1.98
CA ALA A 43 -0.53 8.19 2.16
C ALA A 43 0.54 8.26 3.24
N GLN A 44 0.61 7.22 4.07
CA GLN A 44 1.50 7.16 5.20
C GLN A 44 1.87 5.71 5.52
N THR A 45 3.12 5.50 5.91
CA THR A 45 3.64 4.23 6.42
C THR A 45 4.16 4.41 7.85
N LYS A 46 3.79 3.49 8.74
CA LYS A 46 4.38 3.30 10.07
C LYS A 46 5.01 1.91 10.15
N PRO A 47 6.35 1.82 10.02
CA PRO A 47 7.03 0.53 10.11
C PRO A 47 6.93 -0.07 11.52
N ALA A 48 6.69 -1.37 11.62
CA ALA A 48 6.83 -2.19 12.83
C ALA A 48 8.29 -2.58 13.09
N SER A 49 9.08 -2.65 12.02
CA SER A 49 10.48 -3.07 12.05
C SER A 49 11.42 -1.99 11.50
N GLN A 50 12.71 -2.30 11.41
CA GLN A 50 13.68 -1.35 10.87
C GLN A 50 13.53 -1.18 9.36
N VAL A 51 13.26 -2.25 8.62
CA VAL A 51 13.00 -2.20 7.18
C VAL A 51 11.99 -3.30 6.84
N GLY A 52 11.03 -3.01 5.96
CA GLY A 52 9.94 -3.93 5.64
C GLY A 52 9.61 -4.05 4.17
N GLY A 53 8.55 -4.80 3.86
CA GLY A 53 8.07 -5.06 2.50
C GLY A 53 7.10 -4.02 1.97
N ASP A 54 6.45 -3.29 2.88
CA ASP A 54 5.45 -2.28 2.61
C ASP A 54 5.96 -1.11 1.75
N PHE A 55 5.18 -0.73 0.75
CA PHE A 55 5.39 0.49 -0.02
C PHE A 55 4.13 1.03 -0.66
N TYR A 56 4.20 2.30 -1.06
CA TYR A 56 3.26 2.92 -1.97
C TYR A 56 4.00 3.78 -3.01
N ASP A 57 3.36 4.02 -4.16
CA ASP A 57 3.90 4.93 -5.17
C ASP A 57 2.81 5.70 -5.92
N PHE A 58 3.19 6.85 -6.48
CA PHE A 58 2.36 7.69 -7.33
C PHE A 58 3.10 8.05 -8.61
N ILE A 59 2.45 7.84 -9.75
CA ILE A 59 2.97 8.18 -11.08
C ILE A 59 1.86 8.89 -11.85
N ASN A 60 2.05 10.20 -12.06
CA ASN A 60 1.15 11.02 -12.87
C ASN A 60 1.74 11.16 -14.28
N ASP A 61 1.00 10.74 -15.30
CA ASP A 61 1.46 10.74 -16.69
C ASP A 61 1.33 12.12 -17.38
N GLN A 62 0.90 13.14 -16.65
CA GLN A 62 0.61 14.52 -17.11
C GLN A 62 -0.52 14.61 -18.16
N LYS A 63 -1.10 13.49 -18.59
CA LYS A 63 -2.19 13.42 -19.57
C LYS A 63 -3.56 13.26 -18.90
N GLY A 64 -3.59 13.28 -17.56
CA GLY A 64 -4.82 13.14 -16.77
C GLY A 64 -5.05 11.73 -16.24
N THR A 65 -4.00 10.90 -16.20
CA THR A 65 -4.06 9.62 -15.48
C THR A 65 -3.10 9.61 -14.30
N LEU A 66 -3.67 9.43 -13.11
CA LEU A 66 -2.90 9.14 -11.91
C LEU A 66 -2.85 7.63 -11.71
N THR A 67 -1.68 7.04 -11.86
CA THR A 67 -1.42 5.67 -11.39
C THR A 67 -0.95 5.73 -9.94
N PHE A 68 -1.59 4.95 -9.07
CA PHE A 68 -1.17 4.77 -7.69
C PHE A 68 -1.07 3.28 -7.36
N THR A 69 -0.21 2.97 -6.41
CA THR A 69 0.07 1.60 -6.02
C THR A 69 0.33 1.53 -4.55
N ILE A 70 -0.10 0.42 -3.95
CA ILE A 70 0.31 -0.02 -2.62
C ILE A 70 0.58 -1.52 -2.71
N GLY A 71 1.60 -1.97 -2.00
CA GLY A 71 1.94 -3.37 -1.96
C GLY A 71 2.76 -3.71 -0.73
N ASP A 72 2.80 -4.99 -0.44
CA ASP A 72 3.60 -5.57 0.63
C ASP A 72 4.33 -6.80 0.10
N VAL A 73 5.61 -6.90 0.44
CA VAL A 73 6.47 -8.01 0.06
C VAL A 73 6.60 -8.95 1.25
N SER A 74 6.24 -10.21 1.04
CA SER A 74 6.30 -11.25 2.06
C SER A 74 7.68 -11.36 2.69
N GLY A 75 7.73 -11.58 3.99
CA GLY A 75 8.98 -11.65 4.75
C GLY A 75 9.28 -10.33 5.45
N LYS A 76 10.45 -10.21 6.09
CA LYS A 76 10.82 -9.04 6.89
C LYS A 76 12.30 -8.72 6.75
N GLY A 77 12.68 -7.51 7.13
CA GLY A 77 14.08 -7.10 7.14
C GLY A 77 14.62 -6.83 5.73
N MET A 78 15.93 -7.00 5.58
CA MET A 78 16.65 -6.60 4.37
C MET A 78 16.19 -7.31 3.08
N PRO A 79 15.89 -8.63 3.07
CA PRO A 79 15.42 -9.29 1.86
C PRO A 79 14.12 -8.68 1.32
N ALA A 80 13.12 -8.48 2.19
CA ALA A 80 11.85 -7.81 1.85
C ALA A 80 12.08 -6.40 1.32
N ALA A 81 12.94 -5.63 1.97
CA ALA A 81 13.26 -4.26 1.55
C ALA A 81 13.92 -4.18 0.16
N LEU A 82 14.80 -5.13 -0.17
CA LEU A 82 15.46 -5.20 -1.48
C LEU A 82 14.47 -5.58 -2.58
N MET A 83 13.62 -6.57 -2.33
CA MET A 83 12.59 -6.99 -3.26
C MET A 83 11.54 -5.90 -3.47
N MET A 84 11.14 -5.19 -2.41
CA MET A 84 10.28 -4.01 -2.50
C MET A 84 10.89 -2.93 -3.40
N ALA A 85 12.16 -2.57 -3.17
CA ALA A 85 12.83 -1.54 -3.98
C ALA A 85 12.93 -1.94 -5.46
N THR A 86 13.13 -3.23 -5.73
CA THR A 86 13.18 -3.81 -7.08
C THR A 86 11.80 -3.76 -7.74
N LEU A 87 10.77 -4.22 -7.05
CA LEU A 87 9.37 -4.16 -7.49
C LEU A 87 8.94 -2.73 -7.82
N ARG A 88 9.20 -1.79 -6.92
CA ARG A 88 8.89 -0.38 -7.14
C ARG A 88 9.62 0.19 -8.37
N THR A 89 10.89 -0.18 -8.56
CA THR A 89 11.68 0.26 -9.73
C THR A 89 11.08 -0.25 -11.03
N VAL A 90 10.73 -1.54 -11.08
CA VAL A 90 10.12 -2.15 -12.26
C VAL A 90 8.74 -1.56 -12.54
N LEU A 91 7.90 -1.38 -11.52
CA LEU A 91 6.61 -0.70 -11.62
C LEU A 91 6.75 0.67 -12.31
N ARG A 92 7.63 1.53 -11.79
CA ARG A 92 7.86 2.87 -12.37
C ARG A 92 8.34 2.81 -13.81
N SER A 93 9.22 1.85 -14.13
CA SER A 93 9.73 1.63 -15.48
C SER A 93 8.62 1.21 -16.45
N LYS A 94 7.77 0.25 -16.04
CA LYS A 94 6.69 -0.29 -16.87
C LYS A 94 5.57 0.73 -17.11
N VAL A 95 5.18 1.49 -16.09
CA VAL A 95 4.20 2.59 -16.24
C VAL A 95 4.68 3.62 -17.27
N GLY A 96 5.98 3.96 -17.27
CA GLY A 96 6.55 4.91 -18.24
C GLY A 96 6.66 4.36 -19.67
N THR A 97 6.76 3.04 -19.84
CA THR A 97 7.04 2.42 -21.15
C THR A 97 5.78 1.95 -21.87
N ILE A 98 4.77 1.48 -21.12
CA ILE A 98 3.55 0.90 -21.69
C ILE A 98 2.41 1.90 -21.50
N ALA A 99 2.45 2.97 -22.31
CA ALA A 99 1.49 4.06 -22.23
C ALA A 99 0.05 3.56 -22.27
N HIS A 100 -0.77 4.02 -21.33
CA HIS A 100 -2.21 3.70 -21.24
C HIS A 100 -2.53 2.20 -21.06
N ALA A 101 -1.57 1.39 -20.61
CA ALA A 101 -1.86 0.04 -20.18
C ALA A 101 -2.82 0.06 -18.99
N LYS A 102 -3.87 -0.75 -19.07
CA LYS A 102 -4.77 -1.01 -17.95
C LYS A 102 -4.01 -1.73 -16.80
N PRO A 103 -4.53 -1.67 -15.57
CA PRO A 103 -3.84 -2.21 -14.40
C PRO A 103 -3.48 -3.70 -14.49
N ASP A 104 -4.36 -4.53 -15.07
CA ASP A 104 -4.13 -5.96 -15.32
C ASP A 104 -2.89 -6.23 -16.18
N ARG A 105 -2.79 -5.53 -17.32
CA ARG A 105 -1.64 -5.66 -18.23
C ARG A 105 -0.36 -5.17 -17.61
N LEU A 106 -0.44 -4.10 -16.80
CA LEU A 106 0.70 -3.59 -16.07
C LEU A 106 1.20 -4.63 -15.05
N LEU A 107 0.30 -5.24 -14.27
CA LEU A 107 0.66 -6.30 -13.32
C LEU A 107 1.22 -7.55 -14.02
N ALA A 108 0.66 -7.97 -15.16
CA ALA A 108 1.21 -9.07 -15.95
C ALA A 108 2.66 -8.83 -16.40
N GLU A 109 2.96 -7.61 -16.84
CA GLU A 109 4.30 -7.21 -17.26
C GLU A 109 5.29 -7.09 -16.10
N ILE A 110 4.81 -6.70 -14.91
CA ILE A 110 5.63 -6.66 -13.70
C ILE A 110 5.89 -8.08 -13.20
N ASN A 111 4.86 -8.94 -13.13
CA ASN A 111 5.00 -10.35 -12.73
C ASN A 111 5.95 -11.09 -13.67
N GLY A 112 5.79 -10.96 -15.00
CA GLY A 112 6.69 -11.59 -15.95
C GLY A 112 8.15 -11.12 -15.83
N ALA A 113 8.38 -9.88 -15.40
CA ALA A 113 9.72 -9.35 -15.19
C ALA A 113 10.35 -9.81 -13.86
N LEU A 114 9.54 -10.02 -12.82
CA LEU A 114 10.03 -10.25 -11.45
C LEU A 114 9.81 -11.68 -10.95
N TYR A 115 9.00 -12.50 -11.63
CA TYR A 115 8.72 -13.87 -11.22
C TYR A 115 10.00 -14.69 -10.98
N PRO A 116 11.03 -14.67 -11.87
CA PRO A 116 12.28 -15.37 -11.59
C PRO A 116 12.92 -14.92 -10.27
N ASP A 117 13.02 -13.61 -10.05
CA ASP A 117 13.65 -13.06 -8.85
C ASP A 117 12.87 -13.41 -7.57
N PHE A 118 11.54 -13.33 -7.59
CA PHE A 118 10.68 -13.72 -6.46
C PHE A 118 10.75 -15.22 -6.17
N SER A 119 10.70 -16.04 -7.21
CA SER A 119 10.71 -17.51 -7.09
C SER A 119 12.03 -18.04 -6.54
N GLU A 120 13.16 -17.44 -6.88
CA GLU A 120 14.50 -17.86 -6.41
C GLU A 120 14.73 -17.58 -4.92
N VAL A 121 13.99 -16.63 -4.33
CA VAL A 121 14.11 -16.26 -2.92
C VAL A 121 12.89 -16.70 -2.09
N ASP A 122 11.99 -17.49 -2.65
CA ASP A 122 10.75 -17.97 -2.02
C ASP A 122 9.90 -16.84 -1.42
N MET A 123 9.79 -15.71 -2.13
CA MET A 123 9.00 -14.56 -1.71
C MET A 123 7.92 -14.23 -2.74
N PHE A 124 6.91 -13.48 -2.32
CA PHE A 124 5.86 -12.93 -3.17
C PHE A 124 5.52 -11.50 -2.72
N ALA A 125 4.72 -10.80 -3.52
CA ALA A 125 4.23 -9.48 -3.15
C ALA A 125 2.72 -9.37 -3.38
N THR A 126 2.00 -8.94 -2.36
CA THR A 126 0.62 -8.47 -2.57
C THR A 126 0.69 -7.07 -3.17
N ILE A 127 -0.13 -6.80 -4.18
CA ILE A 127 -0.10 -5.47 -4.83
C ILE A 127 -1.47 -5.07 -5.36
N PHE A 128 -1.87 -3.84 -5.03
CA PHE A 128 -3.02 -3.16 -5.61
C PHE A 128 -2.53 -2.02 -6.51
N VAL A 129 -3.00 -2.01 -7.76
CA VAL A 129 -2.73 -0.92 -8.71
C VAL A 129 -4.04 -0.26 -9.10
N GLY A 130 -4.11 1.06 -8.88
CA GLY A 130 -5.21 1.90 -9.34
C GLY A 130 -4.76 2.93 -10.36
N GLN A 131 -5.65 3.25 -11.30
CA GLN A 131 -5.49 4.30 -12.30
C GLN A 131 -6.74 5.17 -12.30
N TYR A 132 -6.60 6.40 -11.80
CA TYR A 132 -7.66 7.39 -11.81
C TYR A 132 -7.58 8.26 -13.07
N ASP A 133 -8.65 8.25 -13.86
CA ASP A 133 -8.84 9.08 -15.05
C ASP A 133 -9.54 10.38 -14.68
N THR A 134 -8.83 11.50 -14.75
CA THR A 134 -9.33 12.82 -14.37
C THR A 134 -10.34 13.39 -15.37
N HIS A 135 -10.41 12.88 -16.59
CA HIS A 135 -11.33 13.38 -17.62
C HIS A 135 -12.70 12.71 -17.53
N HIS A 136 -12.72 11.41 -17.26
CA HIS A 136 -13.95 10.62 -17.19
C HIS A 136 -14.40 10.33 -15.76
N HIS A 137 -13.57 10.65 -14.76
CA HIS A 137 -13.80 10.34 -13.34
C HIS A 137 -14.04 8.84 -13.10
N LEU A 138 -13.22 8.03 -13.76
CA LEU A 138 -13.24 6.57 -13.64
C LEU A 138 -12.01 6.11 -12.87
N LEU A 139 -12.21 5.15 -11.98
CA LEU A 139 -11.14 4.42 -11.32
C LEU A 139 -11.04 3.04 -11.95
N TYR A 140 -9.92 2.77 -12.61
CA TYR A 140 -9.53 1.44 -13.03
C TYR A 140 -8.64 0.82 -11.97
N TYR A 141 -8.78 -0.47 -11.68
CA TYR A 141 -7.87 -1.14 -10.76
C TYR A 141 -7.70 -2.63 -11.07
N ALA A 142 -6.64 -3.23 -10.53
CA ALA A 142 -6.40 -4.66 -10.48
C ALA A 142 -5.69 -5.01 -9.16
N ASN A 143 -5.91 -6.22 -8.67
CA ASN A 143 -5.50 -6.61 -7.32
C ASN A 143 -4.90 -8.03 -7.27
N ASP A 144 -3.58 -8.12 -7.12
CA ASP A 144 -2.83 -9.37 -6.90
C ASP A 144 -2.72 -9.66 -5.41
N GLY A 145 -3.81 -10.16 -4.82
CA GLY A 145 -3.82 -10.66 -3.43
C GLY A 145 -3.70 -9.60 -2.33
N HIS A 146 -3.79 -8.30 -2.63
CA HIS A 146 -3.68 -7.23 -1.65
C HIS A 146 -4.99 -6.99 -0.90
N ALA A 147 -4.90 -6.85 0.40
CA ALA A 147 -6.00 -6.52 1.29
C ALA A 147 -5.45 -5.86 2.55
N PRO A 148 -6.22 -4.99 3.23
CA PRO A 148 -7.56 -4.53 2.87
C PRO A 148 -7.61 -3.46 1.76
N VAL A 149 -8.58 -3.59 0.84
CA VAL A 149 -8.96 -2.53 -0.10
C VAL A 149 -10.43 -2.19 0.14
N ILE A 150 -10.70 -1.01 0.69
CA ILE A 150 -12.05 -0.60 1.09
C ILE A 150 -12.52 0.52 0.17
N TYR A 151 -13.66 0.30 -0.48
CA TYR A 151 -14.36 1.34 -1.24
C TYR A 151 -15.66 1.72 -0.54
N ARG A 152 -15.86 3.03 -0.37
CA ARG A 152 -17.08 3.61 0.17
C ARG A 152 -17.63 4.61 -0.85
N PRO A 153 -18.76 4.30 -1.52
CA PRO A 153 -19.45 5.25 -2.37
C PRO A 153 -20.13 6.34 -1.53
N ALA A 154 -20.22 7.57 -2.04
CA ALA A 154 -20.78 8.72 -1.33
C ALA A 154 -22.18 8.47 -0.74
N GLN A 155 -22.99 7.68 -1.45
CA GLN A 155 -24.33 7.25 -1.05
C GLN A 155 -24.40 5.73 -0.84
N GLY A 156 -23.55 5.19 0.04
CA GLY A 156 -23.61 3.80 0.44
C GLY A 156 -22.66 3.49 1.59
N SER A 157 -22.52 2.20 1.88
CA SER A 157 -21.64 1.67 2.92
C SER A 157 -20.30 1.22 2.35
N ALA A 158 -19.27 1.31 3.19
CA ALA A 158 -17.96 0.74 2.94
C ALA A 158 -18.07 -0.77 2.69
N HIS A 159 -17.33 -1.25 1.69
CA HIS A 159 -17.19 -2.67 1.40
C HIS A 159 -15.79 -2.96 0.85
N LEU A 160 -15.41 -4.23 0.87
CA LEU A 160 -14.12 -4.68 0.35
C LEU A 160 -14.17 -4.81 -1.18
N LEU A 161 -13.09 -4.38 -1.83
CA LEU A 161 -12.75 -4.77 -3.19
C LEU A 161 -11.80 -5.96 -3.10
N GLU A 162 -12.36 -7.17 -3.21
CA GLU A 162 -11.59 -8.40 -3.09
C GLU A 162 -10.55 -8.57 -4.20
N ALA A 163 -9.42 -9.21 -3.87
CA ALA A 163 -8.45 -9.64 -4.86
C ALA A 163 -9.02 -10.79 -5.71
N ASP A 164 -8.75 -10.76 -7.01
CA ASP A 164 -9.18 -11.78 -7.96
C ASP A 164 -8.02 -12.62 -8.51
N ALA A 165 -6.79 -12.32 -8.07
CA ALA A 165 -5.57 -13.02 -8.45
C ALA A 165 -4.68 -13.34 -7.24
N PRO A 166 -3.82 -14.37 -7.35
CA PRO A 166 -2.81 -14.63 -6.35
C PRO A 166 -1.76 -13.49 -6.31
N PRO A 167 -1.02 -13.35 -5.21
CA PRO A 167 0.09 -12.42 -5.12
C PRO A 167 1.12 -12.59 -6.25
N LEU A 168 1.78 -11.49 -6.59
CA LEU A 168 2.85 -11.44 -7.57
C LEU A 168 4.01 -12.34 -7.14
N GLY A 169 4.54 -13.13 -8.07
CA GLY A 169 5.65 -14.05 -7.80
C GLY A 169 5.22 -15.47 -7.39
N VAL A 170 3.92 -15.71 -7.14
CA VAL A 170 3.41 -17.05 -6.78
C VAL A 170 3.33 -17.98 -8.00
N ILE A 171 2.96 -17.44 -9.16
CA ILE A 171 2.85 -18.16 -10.44
C ILE A 171 3.50 -17.34 -11.57
N ASP A 172 3.95 -18.02 -12.63
CA ASP A 172 4.73 -17.44 -13.74
C ASP A 172 3.89 -16.62 -14.74
N PHE A 173 2.59 -16.51 -14.50
CA PHE A 173 1.66 -15.64 -15.21
C PHE A 173 0.76 -14.89 -14.22
N ASN A 174 0.17 -13.78 -14.66
CA ASN A 174 -0.74 -12.98 -13.84
C ASN A 174 -2.20 -13.23 -14.26
N LEU A 175 -3.09 -13.33 -13.27
CA LEU A 175 -4.52 -13.63 -13.47
C LEU A 175 -5.43 -12.44 -13.15
N ALA A 176 -4.90 -11.30 -12.69
CA ALA A 176 -5.71 -10.19 -12.25
C ALA A 176 -6.51 -9.61 -13.41
N CYS A 177 -7.76 -9.27 -13.14
CA CYS A 177 -8.61 -8.60 -14.10
C CYS A 177 -8.62 -7.09 -13.84
N ALA A 178 -8.70 -6.31 -14.92
CA ALA A 178 -8.93 -4.88 -14.78
C ALA A 178 -10.42 -4.62 -14.50
N HIS A 179 -10.68 -4.07 -13.33
CA HIS A 179 -11.98 -3.57 -12.92
C HIS A 179 -12.09 -2.09 -13.25
N VAL A 180 -13.33 -1.61 -13.37
CA VAL A 180 -13.62 -0.18 -13.56
C VAL A 180 -14.85 0.18 -12.73
N LEU A 181 -14.77 1.31 -12.04
CA LEU A 181 -15.92 1.92 -11.38
C LEU A 181 -15.95 3.43 -11.60
N PRO A 182 -17.15 4.04 -11.66
CA PRO A 182 -17.29 5.49 -11.53
C PRO A 182 -16.80 5.93 -10.15
N PHE A 183 -15.96 6.96 -10.10
CA PHE A 183 -15.47 7.54 -8.85
C PHE A 183 -16.09 8.93 -8.66
N ALA A 184 -17.28 8.93 -8.08
CA ALA A 184 -18.14 10.10 -7.95
C ALA A 184 -17.70 11.01 -6.79
N VAL A 185 -18.10 12.28 -6.82
CA VAL A 185 -17.80 13.23 -5.73
C VAL A 185 -18.31 12.69 -4.40
N GLY A 186 -17.45 12.67 -3.38
CA GLY A 186 -17.73 12.09 -2.06
C GLY A 186 -17.34 10.62 -1.93
N ASP A 187 -17.00 9.93 -3.03
CA ASP A 187 -16.47 8.57 -2.98
C ASP A 187 -15.10 8.55 -2.31
N LEU A 188 -14.86 7.47 -1.58
CA LEU A 188 -13.69 7.25 -0.76
C LEU A 188 -13.12 5.86 -1.09
N LEU A 189 -11.82 5.81 -1.36
CA LEU A 189 -11.05 4.59 -1.45
C LEU A 189 -9.97 4.61 -0.36
N VAL A 190 -9.93 3.58 0.46
CA VAL A 190 -8.96 3.36 1.53
C VAL A 190 -8.25 2.06 1.21
N VAL A 191 -6.96 2.12 0.93
CA VAL A 191 -6.15 0.94 0.66
C VAL A 191 -5.08 0.82 1.74
N THR A 192 -5.04 -0.32 2.41
CA THR A 192 -4.18 -0.57 3.56
C THR A 192 -3.46 -1.89 3.41
N THR A 193 -2.33 -2.03 4.09
CA THR A 193 -1.67 -3.33 4.30
C THR A 193 -2.32 -4.10 5.45
N ASP A 194 -1.99 -5.38 5.56
CA ASP A 194 -2.59 -6.32 6.52
C ASP A 194 -2.31 -5.95 7.98
N GLY A 195 -1.24 -5.20 8.26
CA GLY A 195 -0.93 -4.64 9.58
C GLY A 195 -2.05 -3.79 10.20
N PHE A 196 -3.08 -3.41 9.43
CA PHE A 196 -4.33 -2.84 9.96
C PHE A 196 -5.33 -3.90 10.43
N ASN A 197 -5.82 -4.80 9.55
CA ASN A 197 -6.85 -5.78 9.93
C ASN A 197 -6.29 -6.86 10.86
N GLU A 198 -5.00 -7.16 10.77
CA GLU A 198 -4.29 -8.12 11.62
C GLU A 198 -3.72 -7.50 12.89
N ALA A 199 -4.00 -6.21 13.16
CA ALA A 199 -3.63 -5.59 14.43
C ALA A 199 -4.23 -6.41 15.60
N GLU A 200 -3.35 -7.03 16.39
CA GLU A 200 -3.69 -8.10 17.32
C GLU A 200 -3.61 -7.64 18.78
N ARG A 201 -4.56 -8.09 19.59
CA ARG A 201 -4.54 -7.96 21.04
C ARG A 201 -3.72 -9.07 21.69
N SER A 202 -3.37 -8.87 22.96
CA SER A 202 -2.68 -9.90 23.75
C SER A 202 -3.42 -11.25 23.87
N ASP A 203 -4.73 -11.28 23.60
CA ASP A 203 -5.56 -12.49 23.61
C ASP A 203 -5.68 -13.18 22.24
N GLY A 204 -4.98 -12.68 21.21
CA GLY A 204 -5.04 -13.20 19.84
C GLY A 204 -6.17 -12.62 18.99
N THR A 205 -7.01 -11.73 19.53
CA THR A 205 -8.11 -11.12 18.77
C THR A 205 -7.56 -10.06 17.82
N MET A 206 -7.84 -10.22 16.53
CA MET A 206 -7.50 -9.24 15.49
C MET A 206 -8.57 -8.14 15.36
N LEU A 207 -8.18 -6.95 14.91
CA LEU A 207 -9.09 -5.82 14.64
C LEU A 207 -10.19 -6.26 13.66
N GLY A 208 -9.77 -6.93 12.58
CA GLY A 208 -10.64 -7.51 11.56
C GLY A 208 -11.26 -6.49 10.62
N TYR A 209 -11.79 -6.99 9.51
CA TYR A 209 -12.39 -6.16 8.46
C TYR A 209 -13.64 -5.40 8.93
N GLU A 210 -14.49 -6.03 9.77
CA GLU A 210 -15.75 -5.42 10.21
C GLU A 210 -15.55 -4.08 10.91
N ARG A 211 -14.54 -3.98 11.79
CA ARG A 211 -14.24 -2.74 12.51
C ARG A 211 -13.62 -1.68 11.60
N LEU A 212 -12.78 -2.09 10.65
CA LEU A 212 -12.21 -1.18 9.66
C LEU A 212 -13.30 -0.60 8.75
N LEU A 213 -14.22 -1.44 8.25
CA LEU A 213 -15.36 -0.99 7.43
C LEU A 213 -16.24 0.00 8.19
N ALA A 214 -16.60 -0.32 9.44
CA ALA A 214 -17.40 0.56 10.29
C ALA A 214 -16.70 1.91 10.53
N ALA A 215 -15.39 1.92 10.79
CA ALA A 215 -14.63 3.14 10.97
C ALA A 215 -14.56 3.98 9.69
N VAL A 216 -14.38 3.36 8.52
CA VAL A 216 -14.40 4.06 7.22
C VAL A 216 -15.78 4.69 6.97
N ASP A 217 -16.87 4.01 7.32
CA ASP A 217 -18.22 4.56 7.22
C ASP A 217 -18.43 5.77 8.12
N GLU A 218 -17.99 5.69 9.38
CA GLU A 218 -18.11 6.79 10.35
C GLU A 218 -17.28 8.03 9.96
N LEU A 219 -16.13 7.81 9.34
CA LEU A 219 -15.17 8.86 8.98
C LEU A 219 -15.38 9.42 7.57
N ALA A 220 -16.33 8.90 6.81
CA ALA A 220 -16.38 9.12 5.37
C ALA A 220 -16.50 10.59 4.95
N ASP A 221 -17.15 11.42 5.77
CA ASP A 221 -17.32 12.86 5.53
C ASP A 221 -16.18 13.72 6.09
N ALA A 222 -15.27 13.14 6.88
CA ALA A 222 -14.13 13.86 7.45
C ALA A 222 -13.10 14.30 6.39
N ASP A 223 -12.19 15.18 6.81
CA ASP A 223 -11.01 15.51 6.02
C ASP A 223 -10.11 14.28 5.85
N ILE A 224 -9.42 14.19 4.71
CA ILE A 224 -8.67 12.99 4.34
C ILE A 224 -7.52 12.69 5.32
N GLU A 225 -6.89 13.72 5.89
CA GLU A 225 -5.82 13.54 6.88
C GLU A 225 -6.40 13.07 8.22
N GLU A 226 -7.61 13.50 8.56
CA GLU A 226 -8.30 13.01 9.75
C GLU A 226 -8.74 11.56 9.58
N ILE A 227 -9.22 11.16 8.40
CA ILE A 227 -9.50 9.74 8.08
C ILE A 227 -8.25 8.90 8.34
N ALA A 228 -7.11 9.29 7.76
CA ALA A 228 -5.87 8.55 7.93
C ALA A 228 -5.42 8.48 9.39
N LYS A 229 -5.42 9.63 10.08
CA LYS A 229 -5.08 9.71 11.50
C LYS A 229 -5.95 8.82 12.38
N GLN A 230 -7.26 8.80 12.14
CA GLN A 230 -8.21 8.01 12.93
C GLN A 230 -8.08 6.51 12.65
N LEU A 231 -7.79 6.09 11.43
CA LEU A 231 -7.51 4.68 11.13
C LEU A 231 -6.24 4.17 11.83
N PHE A 232 -5.17 4.96 11.86
CA PHE A 232 -4.00 4.63 12.65
C PHE A 232 -4.29 4.62 14.16
N ALA A 233 -5.10 5.56 14.64
CA ALA A 233 -5.48 5.61 16.06
C ALA A 233 -6.36 4.42 16.45
N LEU A 234 -7.24 3.97 15.56
CA LEU A 234 -8.05 2.75 15.74
C LEU A 234 -7.15 1.52 15.90
N ALA A 235 -6.24 1.28 14.95
CA ALA A 235 -5.32 0.15 15.04
C ALA A 235 -4.46 0.21 16.31
N HIS A 236 -3.90 1.38 16.64
CA HIS A 236 -3.09 1.56 17.84
C HIS A 236 -3.89 1.34 19.14
N SER A 237 -5.05 1.97 19.28
CA SER A 237 -5.88 1.82 20.48
C SER A 237 -6.43 0.42 20.66
N PHE A 238 -6.72 -0.29 19.56
CA PHE A 238 -7.23 -1.66 19.59
C PHE A 238 -6.22 -2.65 20.18
N THR A 239 -4.92 -2.47 19.90
CA THR A 239 -3.84 -3.32 20.42
C THR A 239 -3.57 -3.13 21.93
N GLU A 240 -4.14 -2.11 22.56
CA GLU A 240 -4.00 -1.82 24.00
C GLU A 240 -2.53 -1.73 24.47
N GLY A 241 -1.64 -1.25 23.59
CA GLY A 241 -0.21 -1.11 23.87
C GLY A 241 0.63 -2.35 23.56
N HIS A 242 0.04 -3.38 22.95
CA HIS A 242 0.80 -4.49 22.37
C HIS A 242 1.69 -4.00 21.22
N ILE A 243 2.85 -4.65 21.04
CA ILE A 243 3.81 -4.25 20.02
C ILE A 243 3.22 -4.53 18.63
N GLN A 244 3.38 -3.57 17.72
CA GLN A 244 3.00 -3.71 16.32
C GLN A 244 3.74 -4.90 15.69
N SER A 245 2.98 -5.86 15.16
CA SER A 245 3.51 -7.10 14.57
C SER A 245 3.96 -6.92 13.13
N ASP A 246 3.28 -6.05 12.37
CA ASP A 246 3.59 -5.77 10.97
C ASP A 246 3.49 -4.31 10.58
N ASP A 247 4.13 -3.94 9.48
CA ASP A 247 4.12 -2.59 8.96
C ASP A 247 2.68 -2.12 8.66
N GLN A 248 2.41 -0.84 8.94
CA GLN A 248 1.09 -0.25 8.72
C GLN A 248 1.21 0.82 7.65
N THR A 249 0.84 0.47 6.43
CA THR A 249 0.78 1.39 5.28
C THR A 249 -0.65 1.63 4.87
N LEU A 250 -0.94 2.90 4.61
CA LEU A 250 -2.26 3.39 4.24
C LEU A 250 -2.13 4.37 3.08
N LEU A 251 -3.07 4.28 2.15
CA LEU A 251 -3.30 5.22 1.08
C LEU A 251 -4.80 5.50 0.99
N VAL A 252 -5.17 6.78 1.00
CA VAL A 252 -6.57 7.23 0.93
C VAL A 252 -6.74 8.16 -0.26
N LEU A 253 -7.79 7.91 -1.04
CA LEU A 253 -8.27 8.80 -2.11
C LEU A 253 -9.70 9.22 -1.80
N LYS A 254 -9.97 10.53 -1.89
CA LYS A 254 -11.33 11.06 -1.79
C LYS A 254 -11.62 11.98 -2.96
N ARG A 255 -12.67 11.68 -3.72
CA ARG A 255 -13.12 12.52 -4.82
C ARG A 255 -13.82 13.75 -4.25
N ILE A 256 -13.43 14.93 -4.69
CA ILE A 256 -14.02 16.22 -4.27
C ILE A 256 -14.53 16.99 -5.48
N GLU A 257 -15.35 18.02 -5.29
CA GLU A 257 -15.57 18.95 -6.40
C GLU A 257 -14.23 19.58 -6.83
N ALA A 258 -14.03 19.77 -8.13
CA ALA A 258 -12.83 20.43 -8.61
C ALA A 258 -12.83 21.88 -8.11
N ASP A 259 -11.71 22.32 -7.55
CA ASP A 259 -11.53 23.73 -7.20
C ASP A 259 -11.68 24.57 -8.49
N VAL A 260 -12.78 25.33 -8.62
CA VAL A 260 -12.98 26.27 -9.73
C VAL A 260 -12.02 27.44 -9.51
N LEU A 261 -10.85 27.38 -10.15
CA LEU A 261 -9.86 28.46 -10.19
C LEU A 261 -10.36 29.64 -11.05
#